data_AF-Q9LVT0-F1
#
_entry.id   AF-Q9LVT0-F1
#
_cell.length_a   1.000
_cell.length_b   1.000
_cell.length_c   1.000
_cell.angle_alpha   90.00
_cell.angle_beta   90.00
_cell.angle_gamma   90.00
#
_symmetry.space_group_name_H-M   'P 1'
#
loop_
_entity.id
_entity.type
_entity.pdbx_description
1 polymer ?
#
loop_
_entity_poly.entity_id
_entity_poly.type
_entity_poly.pdbx_seq_one_letter_code
_entity_poly.pdbx_strand_id
1 'polypeptide(L)'
;MAGTMKWTWEENKAFEVALVQVPDSPAKLEIIAAQMRTSVDEIKYHYDKLLQDIAVIESGRDVVPEYSPRSATPIVAKKGTRWSAQEHESYDESLI
;
A
#
# COMPACT_ATOMS: atom_id res chain seq x y z
N MET A 1 5.09 -7.19 -24.44
CA MET A 1 5.99 -7.14 -23.27
C MET A 1 5.50 -6.03 -22.37
N ALA A 2 4.47 -6.28 -21.55
CA ALA A 2 4.05 -5.31 -20.54
C ALA A 2 5.12 -5.35 -19.45
N GLY A 3 6.13 -4.49 -19.57
CA GLY A 3 7.09 -4.29 -18.49
C GLY A 3 6.30 -3.81 -17.30
N THR A 4 6.16 -4.66 -16.28
CA THR A 4 5.62 -4.24 -15.00
C THR A 4 6.59 -3.19 -14.48
N MET A 5 6.30 -1.90 -14.71
CA MET A 5 7.01 -0.85 -13.99
C MET A 5 6.75 -1.13 -12.51
N LYS A 6 7.80 -1.54 -11.81
CA LYS A 6 7.73 -1.73 -10.37
C LYS A 6 7.74 -0.34 -9.78
N TRP A 7 6.57 0.16 -9.39
CA TRP A 7 6.50 1.37 -8.61
C TRP A 7 7.32 1.23 -7.33
N THR A 8 8.00 2.30 -6.96
CA THR A 8 8.61 2.40 -5.64
C THR A 8 7.52 2.48 -4.57
N TRP A 9 7.92 2.29 -3.31
CA TRP A 9 6.99 2.46 -2.19
C TRP A 9 6.45 3.90 -2.15
N GLU A 10 7.30 4.89 -2.45
CA GLU A 10 6.93 6.30 -2.50
C GLU A 10 5.91 6.59 -3.63
N GLU A 11 6.10 6.00 -4.83
CA GLU A 11 5.15 6.14 -5.94
C GLU A 11 3.79 5.52 -5.61
N ASN A 12 3.79 4.32 -5.01
CA ASN A 12 2.57 3.68 -4.55
C ASN A 12 1.86 4.52 -3.48
N LYS A 13 2.61 5.06 -2.52
CA LYS A 13 2.05 5.94 -1.48
C LYS A 13 1.48 7.22 -2.07
N ALA A 14 2.17 7.86 -3.02
CA ALA A 14 1.71 9.05 -3.69
C ALA A 14 0.40 8.81 -4.47
N PHE A 15 0.28 7.66 -5.12
CA PHE A 15 -0.96 7.25 -5.79
C PHE A 15 -2.12 7.07 -4.83
N GLU A 16 -1.93 6.36 -3.72
CA GLU A 16 -2.95 6.19 -2.69
C GLU A 16 -3.42 7.53 -2.11
N VAL A 17 -2.48 8.45 -1.84
CA VAL A 17 -2.80 9.80 -1.37
C VAL A 17 -3.59 10.58 -2.44
N ALA A 18 -3.20 10.49 -3.71
CA ALA A 18 -3.91 11.15 -4.80
C ALA A 18 -5.34 10.61 -4.99
N LEU A 19 -5.57 9.31 -4.78
CA LEU A 19 -6.91 8.72 -4.79
C LEU A 19 -7.84 9.31 -3.73
N VAL A 20 -7.32 9.76 -2.60
CA VAL A 20 -8.08 10.40 -1.52
C VAL A 20 -8.31 11.88 -1.81
N GLN A 21 -7.31 12.59 -2.32
CA GLN A 21 -7.39 14.02 -2.58
C GLN A 21 -8.29 14.37 -3.78
N VAL A 22 -8.32 13.51 -4.81
CA VAL A 22 -9.12 13.76 -6.02
C VAL A 22 -10.56 13.26 -5.82
N PRO A 23 -11.57 14.15 -5.93
CA PRO A 23 -12.96 13.78 -5.77
C PRO A 23 -13.40 12.77 -6.84
N ASP A 24 -14.39 11.95 -6.49
CA ASP A 24 -14.93 10.97 -7.42
C ASP A 24 -15.57 11.64 -8.64
N SER A 25 -14.99 11.38 -9.81
CA SER A 25 -15.38 11.99 -11.08
C SER A 25 -14.92 11.11 -12.24
N PRO A 26 -15.57 11.18 -13.42
CA PRO A 26 -15.13 10.42 -14.60
C PRO A 26 -13.68 10.71 -15.01
N ALA A 27 -13.17 11.89 -14.69
CA ALA A 27 -11.81 12.33 -14.97
C ALA A 27 -10.82 12.06 -13.82
N LYS A 28 -11.24 11.38 -12.73
CA LYS A 28 -10.42 11.18 -11.52
C LYS A 28 -9.03 10.60 -11.85
N LEU A 29 -8.98 9.54 -12.64
CA LEU A 29 -7.71 8.90 -13.01
C LEU A 29 -6.84 9.77 -13.93
N GLU A 30 -7.46 10.60 -14.78
CA GLU A 30 -6.74 11.54 -15.65
C GLU A 30 -6.08 12.66 -14.83
N ILE A 31 -6.79 13.16 -13.82
CA ILE A 31 -6.26 14.15 -12.87
C ILE A 31 -5.09 13.55 -12.08
N ILE A 32 -5.23 12.32 -11.58
CA ILE A 32 -4.16 11.62 -10.85
C ILE A 32 -2.95 11.40 -11.75
N ALA A 33 -3.15 10.97 -12.99
CA ALA A 33 -2.07 10.77 -13.96
C ALA A 33 -1.29 12.07 -14.20
N ALA A 34 -2.00 13.20 -14.35
CA ALA A 34 -1.40 14.52 -14.50
C ALA A 34 -0.60 14.93 -13.23
N GLN A 35 -1.15 14.69 -12.04
CA GLN A 35 -0.49 15.00 -10.76
C GLN A 35 0.79 14.18 -10.55
N MET A 36 0.76 12.89 -10.89
CA MET A 36 1.92 12.00 -10.76
C MET A 36 2.88 12.06 -11.94
N ARG A 37 2.55 12.84 -12.99
CA ARG A 37 3.32 12.93 -14.25
C ARG A 37 3.55 11.55 -14.89
N THR A 38 2.55 10.68 -14.78
CA THR A 38 2.54 9.33 -15.35
C THR A 38 1.41 9.18 -16.37
N SER A 39 1.33 8.04 -17.05
CA SER A 39 0.32 7.78 -18.06
C SER A 39 -1.00 7.33 -17.42
N VAL A 40 -2.14 7.69 -18.04
CA VAL A 40 -3.46 7.24 -17.59
C VAL A 40 -3.57 5.70 -17.63
N ASP A 41 -2.94 5.05 -18.60
CA ASP A 41 -2.94 3.59 -18.73
C ASP A 41 -2.18 2.91 -17.58
N GLU A 42 -1.07 3.51 -17.13
CA GLU A 42 -0.35 3.05 -15.95
C GLU A 42 -1.17 3.24 -14.67
N ILE A 43 -1.77 4.42 -14.48
CA ILE A 43 -2.69 4.66 -13.35
C ILE A 43 -3.83 3.63 -13.34
N LYS A 44 -4.45 3.36 -14.50
CA LYS A 44 -5.52 2.34 -14.61
C LYS A 44 -5.02 0.96 -14.25
N TYR A 45 -3.84 0.57 -14.70
CA TYR A 45 -3.23 -0.71 -14.34
C TYR A 45 -3.01 -0.83 -12.82
N HIS A 46 -2.45 0.20 -12.18
CA HIS A 46 -2.24 0.21 -10.73
C HIS A 46 -3.55 0.23 -9.95
N TYR A 47 -4.57 0.93 -10.45
CA TYR A 47 -5.91 0.93 -9.89
C TYR A 47 -6.55 -0.47 -9.94
N ASP A 48 -6.47 -1.17 -11.07
CA ASP A 48 -6.95 -2.55 -11.21
C ASP A 48 -6.22 -3.51 -10.25
N LYS A 49 -4.90 -3.34 -10.08
CA LYS A 49 -4.11 -4.11 -9.11
C LYS A 49 -4.59 -3.88 -7.67
N LEU A 50 -4.85 -2.62 -7.31
CA LEU A 50 -5.38 -2.28 -5.98
C LEU A 50 -6.76 -2.91 -5.75
N LEU A 51 -7.65 -2.87 -6.74
CA LEU A 51 -8.97 -3.51 -6.65
C LEU A 51 -8.86 -5.03 -6.53
N GLN A 52 -7.91 -5.64 -7.23
CA GLN A 52 -7.63 -7.07 -7.11
C GLN A 52 -7.19 -7.43 -5.69
N ASP A 53 -6.27 -6.66 -5.12
CA ASP A 53 -5.76 -6.89 -3.76
C ASP A 53 -6.88 -6.75 -2.73
N ILE A 54 -7.74 -5.73 -2.85
CA ILE A 54 -8.94 -5.56 -2.02
C ILE A 54 -9.87 -6.77 -2.15
N ALA A 55 -10.16 -7.23 -3.36
CA ALA A 55 -11.04 -8.38 -3.57
C ALA A 55 -10.47 -9.68 -2.97
N VAL A 56 -9.13 -9.82 -2.95
CA VAL A 56 -8.47 -10.95 -2.27
C VAL A 56 -8.67 -10.85 -0.77
N ILE A 57 -8.44 -9.67 -0.18
CA ILE A 57 -8.63 -9.43 1.26
C ILE A 57 -10.09 -9.69 1.66
N GLU A 58 -11.05 -9.11 0.93
CA GLU A 58 -12.49 -9.26 1.19
C GLU A 58 -12.98 -10.69 1.00
N SER A 59 -12.33 -11.48 0.13
CA SER A 59 -12.70 -12.89 -0.06
C SER A 59 -12.40 -13.77 1.16
N GLY A 60 -11.73 -13.26 2.18
CA GLY A 60 -11.31 -14.01 3.36
C GLY A 60 -10.33 -15.15 3.05
N ARG A 61 -9.77 -15.17 1.81
CA ARG A 61 -8.80 -16.16 1.36
C ARG A 61 -7.38 -15.85 1.81
N ASP A 62 -7.12 -14.65 2.30
CA ASP A 62 -5.92 -14.41 3.08
C ASP A 62 -6.04 -15.23 4.36
N VAL A 63 -5.58 -16.46 4.23
CA VAL A 63 -5.27 -17.39 5.29
C VAL A 63 -4.52 -16.56 6.31
N VAL A 64 -5.20 -16.18 7.40
CA VAL A 64 -4.51 -15.73 8.61
C VAL A 64 -3.39 -16.75 8.77
N PRO A 65 -2.11 -16.37 8.65
CA PRO A 65 -1.05 -17.33 8.78
C PRO A 65 -1.36 -18.09 10.04
N GLU A 66 -1.43 -19.43 9.97
CA GLU A 66 -1.51 -20.21 11.20
C GLU A 66 -0.19 -19.95 11.89
N TYR A 67 -0.16 -18.90 12.70
CA TYR A 67 0.95 -18.50 13.53
C TYR A 67 1.05 -19.60 14.56
N SER A 68 1.68 -20.70 14.16
CA SER A 68 1.78 -21.87 14.99
C SER A 68 2.56 -21.42 16.21
N PRO A 69 1.95 -21.36 17.42
CA PRO A 69 2.67 -20.90 18.60
C PRO A 69 3.85 -21.82 18.93
N ARG A 70 3.93 -23.00 18.29
CA ARG A 70 4.85 -24.08 18.61
C ARG A 70 6.10 -24.17 17.74
N SER A 71 6.24 -23.35 16.70
CA SER A 71 7.52 -23.18 15.98
C SER A 71 8.14 -21.82 16.25
N ALA A 72 7.86 -21.23 17.42
CA ALA A 72 8.79 -20.33 18.07
C ALA A 72 10.08 -21.11 18.40
N THR A 73 10.83 -21.50 17.38
CA THR A 73 12.27 -21.38 17.50
C THR A 73 12.48 -19.95 17.99
N PRO A 74 13.20 -19.71 19.09
CA PRO A 74 13.60 -18.35 19.41
C PRO A 74 14.46 -17.91 18.24
N ILE A 75 13.83 -17.27 17.23
CA ILE A 75 14.51 -16.37 16.33
C ILE A 75 15.21 -15.47 17.31
N VAL A 76 16.54 -15.63 17.44
CA VAL A 76 17.41 -14.92 18.37
C VAL A 76 16.77 -13.58 18.57
N ALA A 77 16.26 -13.33 19.78
CA ALA A 77 15.44 -12.17 20.08
C ALA A 77 16.24 -10.95 19.64
N LYS A 78 16.09 -10.54 18.38
CA LYS A 78 16.26 -9.18 17.95
C LYS A 78 15.15 -8.54 18.73
N LYS A 79 15.54 -8.01 19.88
CA LYS A 79 14.72 -7.21 20.77
C LYS A 79 14.01 -6.26 19.82
N GLY A 80 12.78 -6.59 19.42
CA GLY A 80 11.93 -5.67 18.71
C GLY A 80 11.76 -4.59 19.74
N THR A 81 12.47 -3.48 19.56
CA THR A 81 12.41 -2.37 20.48
C THR A 81 10.93 -2.04 20.60
N ARG A 82 10.39 -2.13 21.82
CA ARG A 82 9.01 -1.78 22.07
C ARG A 82 8.85 -0.35 21.59
N TRP A 83 8.05 -0.15 20.54
CA TRP A 83 7.76 1.16 19.97
C TRP A 83 7.43 2.13 21.10
N SER A 84 8.24 3.17 21.26
CA SER A 84 7.97 4.22 22.23
C SER A 84 6.75 5.04 21.77
N ALA A 85 6.02 5.65 22.70
CA ALA A 85 4.89 6.51 22.34
C ALA A 85 5.32 7.62 21.35
N GLN A 86 6.52 8.16 21.54
CA GLN A 86 7.13 9.16 20.66
C GLN A 86 7.44 8.60 19.27
N GLU A 87 7.89 7.35 19.16
CA GLU A 87 8.05 6.74 17.85
C GLU A 87 6.67 6.56 17.19
N HIS A 88 5.61 6.17 17.91
CA HIS A 88 4.28 6.00 17.28
C HIS A 88 3.75 7.34 16.76
N GLU A 89 3.93 8.38 17.57
CA GLU A 89 3.57 9.77 17.25
C GLU A 89 4.37 10.30 16.04
N SER A 90 5.67 10.00 15.95
CA SER A 90 6.48 10.39 14.78
C SER A 90 6.09 9.70 13.48
N TYR A 91 5.60 8.45 13.54
CA TYR A 91 5.13 7.75 12.35
C TYR A 91 3.78 8.32 11.88
N ASP A 92 2.90 8.71 12.80
CA ASP A 92 1.61 9.34 12.48
C ASP A 92 1.80 10.78 11.97
N GLU A 93 2.74 11.55 12.55
CA GLU A 93 3.09 12.89 12.05
C GLU A 93 3.79 12.86 10.68
N SER A 94 4.49 11.78 10.35
CA SER A 94 5.03 11.59 8.98
C SER A 94 3.94 11.30 7.93
N LEU A 95 2.68 11.12 8.37
CA LEU A 95 1.54 10.76 7.52
C LEU A 95 0.77 11.98 6.96
N ILE A 96 1.18 13.21 7.30
CA ILE A 96 0.58 14.47 6.82
C ILE A 96 1.46 15.15 5.78
#